data_AF-A0ABD0Q4Y4-F1
#
_entry.id   AF-A0ABD0Q4Y4-F1
#
_cell.length_a   1.000
_cell.length_b   1.000
_cell.length_c   1.000
_cell.angle_alpha   90.00
_cell.angle_beta   90.00
_cell.angle_gamma   90.00
#
_symmetry.space_group_name_H-M   'P 1'
#
loop_
_entity.id
_entity.type
_entity.pdbx_description
1 polymer ?
#
loop_
_entity_poly.entity_id
_entity_poly.type
_entity_poly.pdbx_seq_one_letter_code
_entity_poly.pdbx_strand_id
1 'polypeptide(L)'
;TSASVILETDTVELSCENTEDLKMEMCYFNINGRESNSKLSSSCQLSLTGSQISIWSGDQSSSVTITCFYTVMKGQVQKPSDQSDPVTVTVQ
;
A
#
# COMPACT_ATOMS: atom_id res chain seq x y z
N THR A 1 17.74 -12.29 -0.21
CA THR A 1 16.89 -11.46 -1.10
C THR A 1 15.77 -12.34 -1.62
N SER A 2 14.55 -12.21 -1.06
CA SER A 2 13.37 -12.89 -1.61
C SER A 2 12.61 -11.87 -2.44
N ALA A 3 12.82 -11.87 -3.75
CA ALA A 3 11.95 -11.16 -4.67
C ALA A 3 10.78 -12.09 -4.98
N SER A 4 9.64 -11.87 -4.34
CA SER A 4 8.41 -12.59 -4.69
C SER A 4 7.90 -12.05 -6.03
N VAL A 5 8.10 -12.84 -7.07
CA VAL A 5 7.53 -12.61 -8.39
C VAL A 5 6.09 -13.11 -8.37
N ILE A 6 5.14 -12.30 -8.82
CA ILE A 6 3.72 -12.66 -8.94
C ILE A 6 3.27 -12.69 -10.40
N LEU A 7 2.32 -13.56 -10.69
CA LEU A 7 1.66 -13.66 -12.00
C LEU A 7 0.49 -12.67 -12.11
N GLU A 8 0.00 -12.42 -13.33
CA GLU A 8 -1.17 -11.55 -13.53
C GLU A 8 -2.44 -12.01 -12.79
N THR A 9 -2.58 -13.33 -12.61
CA THR A 9 -3.69 -13.96 -11.88
C THR A 9 -3.50 -13.97 -10.37
N ASP A 10 -2.27 -13.71 -9.91
CA ASP A 10 -1.98 -13.75 -8.49
C ASP A 10 -2.56 -12.53 -7.79
N THR A 11 -2.90 -12.73 -6.52
CA THR A 11 -3.35 -11.66 -5.63
C THR A 11 -2.35 -11.54 -4.51
N VAL A 12 -1.83 -10.33 -4.30
CA VAL A 12 -0.99 -9.98 -3.16
C VAL A 12 -1.83 -9.23 -2.15
N GLU A 13 -1.66 -9.60 -0.89
CA GLU A 13 -2.21 -8.84 0.23
C GLU A 13 -1.08 -8.10 0.94
N LEU A 14 -1.27 -6.80 1.12
CA LEU A 14 -0.37 -5.92 1.84
C LEU A 14 -1.06 -5.50 3.14
N SER A 15 -0.34 -5.61 4.26
CA SER A 15 -0.75 -5.05 5.55
C SER A 15 0.06 -3.78 5.84
N CYS A 16 -0.62 -2.73 6.29
CA CYS A 16 0.01 -1.56 6.89
C CYS A 16 -0.02 -1.74 8.41
N GLU A 17 1.07 -2.21 9.00
CA GLU A 17 1.12 -2.52 10.42
C GLU A 17 1.43 -1.29 11.28
N ASN A 18 0.80 -1.22 12.45
CA ASN A 18 1.18 -0.30 13.52
C ASN A 18 1.91 -1.09 14.59
N THR A 19 3.10 -0.62 14.99
CA THR A 19 3.79 -1.15 16.17
C THR A 19 3.22 -0.58 17.47
N GLU A 20 2.52 0.54 17.40
CA GLU A 20 1.81 1.15 18.52
C GLU A 20 0.37 0.61 18.56
N ASP A 21 -0.11 0.18 19.72
CA ASP A 21 -1.48 -0.30 19.97
C ASP A 21 -2.53 0.84 19.92
N LEU A 22 -2.29 1.82 19.03
CA LEU A 22 -3.13 2.98 18.78
C LEU A 22 -4.23 2.56 17.82
N LYS A 23 -5.46 2.97 18.14
CA LYS A 23 -6.61 2.81 17.25
C LYS A 23 -6.36 3.56 15.94
N MET A 24 -5.93 2.81 14.93
CA MET A 24 -5.88 3.27 13.54
C MET A 24 -7.31 3.54 13.09
N GLU A 25 -7.57 4.72 12.56
CA GLU A 25 -8.89 5.03 12.00
C GLU A 25 -8.94 4.72 10.51
N MET A 26 -7.92 5.17 9.78
CA MET A 26 -7.79 4.94 8.35
C MET A 26 -6.33 4.76 7.94
N CYS A 27 -6.10 3.79 7.06
CA CYS A 27 -4.84 3.59 6.37
C CYS A 27 -4.93 4.07 4.92
N TYR A 28 -3.83 4.64 4.46
CA TYR A 28 -3.66 5.20 3.13
C TYR A 28 -2.50 4.47 2.47
N PHE A 29 -2.74 3.90 1.30
CA PHE A 29 -1.73 3.25 0.47
C PHE A 29 -1.44 4.12 -0.73
N ASN A 30 -0.23 4.65 -0.84
CA ASN A 30 0.22 5.45 -1.97
C ASN A 30 0.89 4.55 -2.99
N ILE A 31 0.38 4.56 -4.22
CA ILE A 31 0.88 3.72 -5.31
C ILE A 31 1.67 4.60 -6.29
N ASN A 32 2.93 4.24 -6.53
CA ASN A 32 3.89 4.96 -7.36
C ASN A 32 4.09 6.44 -6.96
N GLY A 33 3.92 6.76 -5.66
CA GLY A 33 4.04 8.12 -5.15
C GLY A 33 3.01 9.10 -5.73
N ARG A 34 1.94 8.61 -6.38
CA ARG A 34 0.86 9.43 -6.94
C ARG A 34 -0.31 9.45 -5.97
N GLU A 35 -0.61 10.62 -5.39
CA GLU A 35 -1.77 10.79 -4.49
C GLU A 35 -3.09 10.42 -5.16
N SER A 36 -3.23 10.63 -6.48
CA SER A 36 -4.42 10.24 -7.26
C SER A 36 -4.69 8.73 -7.25
N ASN A 37 -3.67 7.92 -6.97
CA ASN A 37 -3.76 6.47 -6.90
C ASN A 37 -3.81 5.98 -5.45
N SER A 38 -3.98 6.88 -4.47
CA SER A 38 -4.07 6.48 -3.07
C SER A 38 -5.31 5.63 -2.81
N LYS A 39 -5.16 4.57 -2.03
CA LYS A 39 -6.26 3.71 -1.58
C LYS A 39 -6.46 3.86 -0.09
N LEU A 40 -7.71 4.10 0.33
CA LEU A 40 -8.10 4.11 1.73
C LEU A 40 -8.56 2.72 2.18
N SER A 41 -8.17 2.32 3.38
CA SER A 41 -8.59 1.06 4.00
C SER A 41 -8.75 1.22 5.51
N SER A 42 -9.92 0.82 6.04
CA SER A 42 -10.17 0.78 7.49
C SER A 42 -9.61 -0.47 8.16
N SER A 43 -9.38 -1.55 7.41
CA SER A 43 -8.71 -2.77 7.91
C SER A 43 -7.18 -2.68 7.79
N CYS A 44 -6.65 -1.60 7.21
CA CYS A 44 -5.23 -1.45 6.91
C CYS A 44 -4.66 -2.58 6.05
N GLN A 45 -5.53 -3.19 5.24
CA GLN A 45 -5.18 -4.20 4.25
C GLN A 45 -5.48 -3.67 2.84
N LEU A 46 -4.62 -4.02 1.90
CA LEU A 46 -4.80 -3.75 0.47
C LEU A 46 -4.53 -5.03 -0.32
N SER A 47 -5.53 -5.52 -1.02
CA SER A 47 -5.40 -6.67 -1.93
C SER A 47 -5.25 -6.16 -3.36
N LEU A 48 -4.19 -6.58 -4.06
CA LEU A 48 -3.87 -6.19 -5.42
C LEU A 48 -3.72 -7.42 -6.31
N THR A 49 -4.36 -7.40 -7.48
CA THR A 49 -4.13 -8.41 -8.51
C THR A 49 -2.95 -8.02 -9.40
N GLY A 50 -2.26 -9.00 -9.97
CA GLY A 50 -1.19 -8.74 -10.93
C GLY A 50 -1.67 -7.90 -12.12
N SER A 51 -2.90 -8.09 -12.59
CA SER A 51 -3.53 -7.24 -13.61
C SER A 51 -3.67 -5.76 -13.19
N GLN A 52 -4.03 -5.46 -11.94
CA GLN A 52 -4.10 -4.08 -11.43
C GLN A 52 -2.70 -3.45 -11.38
N ILE A 53 -1.70 -4.23 -10.98
CA ILE A 53 -0.30 -3.80 -10.93
C ILE A 53 0.20 -3.47 -12.35
N SER A 54 -0.11 -4.32 -13.33
CA SER A 54 0.21 -4.09 -14.74
C SER A 54 -0.37 -2.75 -15.24
N ILE A 55 -1.67 -2.51 -14.99
CA ILE A 55 -2.34 -1.25 -15.35
C ILE A 55 -1.69 -0.03 -14.69
N TRP A 56 -1.35 -0.12 -13.40
CA TRP A 56 -0.76 1.01 -12.67
C TRP A 56 0.72 1.23 -12.94
N SER A 57 1.43 0.21 -13.44
CA SER A 57 2.81 0.32 -13.89
C SER A 57 2.95 1.11 -15.20
N GLY A 58 1.86 1.26 -15.97
CA GLY A 58 1.79 2.17 -17.11
C GLY A 58 2.80 1.86 -18.24
N ASP A 59 3.11 0.59 -18.46
CA ASP A 59 3.90 0.03 -19.58
C ASP A 59 5.43 -0.15 -19.41
N GLN A 60 6.05 0.19 -18.27
CA GLN A 60 7.54 0.25 -18.22
C GLN A 60 8.28 -0.88 -17.49
N SER A 61 7.65 -1.54 -16.51
CA SER A 61 8.37 -2.54 -15.69
C SER A 61 7.50 -3.56 -14.97
N SER A 62 6.18 -3.59 -15.26
CA SER A 62 5.20 -4.45 -14.58
C SER A 62 5.29 -4.36 -13.05
N SER A 63 5.79 -3.24 -12.53
CA SER A 63 6.11 -3.05 -11.14
C SER A 63 5.46 -1.80 -10.57
N VAL A 64 5.02 -1.88 -9.33
CA VAL A 64 4.54 -0.72 -8.56
C VAL A 64 5.32 -0.59 -7.25
N THR A 65 5.61 0.63 -6.85
CA THR A 65 6.14 0.94 -5.52
C THR A 65 5.01 1.44 -4.64
N ILE A 66 4.85 0.85 -3.47
CA ILE A 66 3.75 1.13 -2.55
C ILE A 66 4.34 1.55 -1.21
N THR A 67 3.89 2.70 -0.71
CA THR A 67 4.09 3.10 0.70
C THR A 67 2.72 3.18 1.36
N CYS A 68 2.69 3.07 2.69
CA CYS A 68 1.47 3.31 3.44
C CYS A 68 1.71 4.21 4.65
N PHE A 69 0.66 4.86 5.12
CA PHE A 69 0.63 5.56 6.40
C PHE A 69 -0.79 5.47 6.96
N TYR A 70 -0.94 5.69 8.26
CA TYR A 70 -2.24 5.66 8.91
C TYR A 70 -2.51 6.97 9.64
N THR A 71 -3.78 7.23 9.93
CA THR A 71 -4.18 8.33 10.78
C THR A 71 -4.67 7.84 12.13
N VAL A 72 -4.28 8.56 13.18
CA VAL A 72 -4.73 8.34 14.56
C VAL A 72 -5.37 9.59 15.11
N MET A 73 -6.41 9.41 15.91
CA MET A 73 -6.95 10.48 16.75
C MET A 73 -6.01 10.73 17.93
N LYS A 74 -5.43 11.93 17.99
CA LYS A 74 -4.73 12.43 19.18
C LYS A 74 -5.59 13.54 19.79
N GLY A 75 -6.49 13.14 20.69
CA GLY A 75 -7.53 14.03 21.23
C GLY A 75 -8.64 14.25 20.19
N GLN A 76 -8.87 15.51 19.81
CA GLN A 76 -9.86 15.89 18.77
C GLN A 76 -9.24 16.14 17.38
N VAL A 77 -7.94 15.87 17.22
CA VAL A 77 -7.22 16.12 15.97
C VAL A 77 -6.76 14.80 15.38
N GLN A 78 -7.10 14.59 14.11
CA GLN A 78 -6.57 13.48 13.32
C GLN A 78 -5.14 13.83 12.88
N LYS A 79 -4.18 12.98 13.20
CA LYS A 79 -2.77 13.15 12.82
C LYS A 79 -2.28 11.95 12.01
N PRO A 80 -1.57 12.18 10.89
CA PRO A 80 -0.93 11.10 10.15
C PRO A 80 0.29 10.56 10.92
N SER A 81 0.59 9.28 10.72
CA SER A 81 1.86 8.65 11.04
C SER A 81 2.94 9.05 10.03
N ASP A 82 4.17 8.63 10.30
CA ASP A 82 5.21 8.58 9.26
C ASP A 82 4.84 7.54 8.19
N GLN A 83 5.43 7.68 7.01
CA GLN A 83 5.29 6.71 5.91
C GLN A 83 6.07 5.43 6.25
N SER A 84 5.54 4.29 5.81
CA SER A 84 6.25 3.02 5.82
C SER A 84 7.45 3.04 4.88
N ASP A 85 8.34 2.07 5.06
CA ASP A 85 9.30 1.74 4.02
C ASP A 85 8.57 1.36 2.72
N PRO A 86 9.11 1.74 1.54
CA PRO A 86 8.52 1.41 0.27
C PRO A 86 8.67 -0.08 -0.05
N VAL A 87 7.58 -0.69 -0.52
CA VAL A 87 7.57 -2.06 -1.04
C VAL A 87 7.37 -2.02 -2.55
N THR A 88 8.25 -2.71 -3.28
CA THR A 88 8.11 -2.87 -4.72
C THR A 88 7.52 -4.24 -5.03
N VAL A 89 6.42 -4.25 -5.77
CA VAL A 89 5.75 -5.47 -6.24
C VAL A 89 5.90 -5.54 -7.75
N THR A 90 6.35 -6.68 -8.28
CA THR A 90 6.62 -6.88 -9.71
C THR A 90 5.86 -8.09 -10.24
N VAL A 91 5.19 -7.90 -11.37
CA VAL A 91 4.46 -8.92 -12.14
C VAL A 91 5.34 -9.42 -13.29
N GLN A 92 5.34 -10.72 -13.56
CA GLN A 92 6.04 -11.35 -14.70
C GLN A 92 5.09 -12.17 -15.58
#